data_AF-A0AAN6MVR6-F1
#
_entry.id   AF-A0AAN6MVR6-F1
#
_cell.length_a   1.000
_cell.length_b   1.000
_cell.length_c   1.000
_cell.angle_alpha   90.00
_cell.angle_beta   90.00
_cell.angle_gamma   90.00
#
_symmetry.space_group_name_H-M   'P 1'
#
loop_
_entity.id
_entity.type
_entity.pdbx_description
1 polymer ?
#
loop_
_entity_poly.entity_id
_entity_poly.type
_entity_poly.pdbx_seq_one_letter_code
_entity_poly.pdbx_strand_id
1 'polypeptide(L)'
;MPKTPTCTVITRSVLPASLFPVQPSTTSSKSIASTLARHILGHINAYNFSLTRQRWDRQEREIIDKFFREKIPATPTTESESASAAACTEESCIRFAKAALNTDDIAAVDNQGSNSFTLLSPSLKEIIQFRLKPLNTDIIHLANTIYGDLVPEVKFHDGFALPAVYSCKAIPGRVHLLQPFPKGNFPLEREKLTVAELGRFVARAAFFEQPKPFSDDSWTKSAEMTLHRLTKNPTLKCLAPDLFDLLGTLQPELHLLESLPAVLTHHDFSQVNILVNDYGNVTGVIDFDEAGIEAFGMCTWGLYECFLGSMEDGKWSFYDMPAAEDFQPSRSVREVLECTFWDSLWGNAPPSLKRDKAERAVKISLSIGIINRYFIQGMMDEIDMSRNAHRLSLEYVRRILPQVWKWNERL
;
A
#
# COMPACT_ATOMS: atom_id res chain seq x y z
N MET A 1 -33.92 38.31 7.68
CA MET A 1 -32.78 37.97 8.58
C MET A 1 -33.32 37.40 9.88
N PRO A 2 -32.78 36.25 10.33
CA PRO A 2 -32.52 36.07 11.75
C PRO A 2 -31.10 35.52 12.03
N LYS A 3 -30.35 36.32 12.79
CA LYS A 3 -29.64 35.97 14.03
C LYS A 3 -28.81 34.67 14.10
N THR A 4 -27.48 34.87 14.07
CA THR A 4 -26.45 34.01 14.65
C THR A 4 -26.63 33.77 16.16
N PRO A 5 -26.27 32.58 16.67
CA PRO A 5 -25.89 32.37 18.07
C PRO A 5 -24.36 32.35 18.24
N THR A 6 -23.87 33.03 19.29
CA THR A 6 -22.46 33.07 19.73
C THR A 6 -22.25 32.27 21.03
N CYS A 7 -20.98 31.96 21.33
CA CYS A 7 -20.47 31.37 22.58
C CYS A 7 -20.80 29.86 22.77
N THR A 8 -19.99 29.07 23.50
CA THR A 8 -19.14 29.44 24.65
C THR A 8 -17.82 28.66 24.70
N VAL A 9 -16.73 29.33 25.09
CA VAL A 9 -15.43 28.71 25.45
C VAL A 9 -15.49 28.21 26.89
N ILE A 10 -15.05 26.98 27.16
CA ILE A 10 -14.87 26.47 28.54
C ILE A 10 -13.44 25.94 28.70
N THR A 11 -12.70 26.57 29.61
CA THR A 11 -11.37 26.15 30.09
C THR A 11 -11.49 25.39 31.42
N ARG A 12 -10.61 24.41 31.68
CA ARG A 12 -10.25 23.94 33.04
C ARG A 12 -8.95 23.12 33.04
N SER A 13 -8.43 22.83 34.23
CA SER A 13 -6.99 22.74 34.53
C SER A 13 -6.56 21.52 35.37
N VAL A 14 -5.34 20.99 35.14
CA VAL A 14 -4.22 20.74 36.12
C VAL A 14 -4.60 20.19 37.52
N LEU A 15 -4.08 19.10 38.12
CA LEU A 15 -2.98 18.09 37.94
C LEU A 15 -3.30 16.91 38.95
N PRO A 16 -2.41 15.99 39.48
CA PRO A 16 -1.09 15.43 39.11
C PRO A 16 -0.93 13.87 39.19
N ALA A 17 0.24 13.34 38.73
CA ALA A 17 1.10 12.22 39.24
C ALA A 17 0.51 10.88 39.80
N SER A 18 1.16 9.69 39.76
CA SER A 18 2.40 9.14 39.14
C SER A 18 2.45 7.59 39.31
N LEU A 19 3.26 6.86 38.51
CA LEU A 19 4.30 5.85 38.92
C LEU A 19 4.71 4.85 37.80
N PHE A 20 5.93 4.31 37.93
CA PHE A 20 6.75 3.46 37.01
C PHE A 20 6.45 1.92 37.13
N PRO A 21 7.04 0.93 36.36
CA PRO A 21 8.41 0.89 35.79
C PRO A 21 8.79 0.07 34.50
N VAL A 22 9.90 0.50 33.85
CA VAL A 22 11.12 -0.25 33.39
C VAL A 22 11.10 -1.42 32.35
N GLN A 23 11.67 -1.13 31.15
CA GLN A 23 12.59 -1.93 30.25
C GLN A 23 12.15 -3.26 29.56
N PRO A 24 12.90 -3.79 28.54
CA PRO A 24 14.16 -3.31 27.92
C PRO A 24 14.11 -3.07 26.40
N SER A 25 15.23 -2.57 25.86
CA SER A 25 15.51 -2.34 24.44
C SER A 25 16.15 -3.56 23.73
N THR A 26 15.88 -3.71 22.43
CA THR A 26 16.89 -4.12 21.42
C THR A 26 16.35 -3.82 20.02
N THR A 27 17.22 -3.34 19.12
CA THR A 27 16.89 -2.93 17.76
C THR A 27 17.06 -4.08 16.77
N SER A 28 16.09 -4.23 15.86
CA SER A 28 16.28 -4.98 14.60
C SER A 28 15.37 -4.41 13.52
N SER A 29 15.97 -3.86 12.47
CA SER A 29 15.28 -3.19 11.36
C SER A 29 14.72 -4.19 10.35
N LYS A 30 13.47 -4.63 10.49
CA LYS A 30 12.72 -5.36 9.44
C LYS A 30 11.24 -4.94 9.37
N SER A 31 10.81 -4.52 8.17
CA SER A 31 9.42 -4.21 7.73
C SER A 31 8.61 -3.15 8.52
N ILE A 32 8.83 -1.88 8.17
CA ILE A 32 7.98 -0.75 8.62
C ILE A 32 6.62 -0.72 7.89
N ALA A 33 6.54 -1.28 6.68
CA ALA A 33 5.31 -1.47 5.88
C ALA A 33 4.13 -2.04 6.68
N SER A 34 4.40 -2.91 7.67
CA SER A 34 3.40 -3.44 8.60
C SER A 34 2.65 -2.37 9.42
N THR A 35 3.12 -1.12 9.51
CA THR A 35 2.58 -0.08 10.39
C THR A 35 1.45 0.72 9.74
N LEU A 36 1.54 1.01 8.44
CA LEU A 36 0.48 1.71 7.71
C LEU A 36 -0.72 0.76 7.50
N ALA A 37 -0.42 -0.46 7.06
CA ALA A 37 -1.37 -1.57 7.01
C ALA A 37 -2.08 -1.78 8.37
N ARG A 38 -1.37 -1.69 9.50
CA ARG A 38 -1.99 -1.81 10.85
C ARG A 38 -3.05 -0.74 11.19
N HIS A 39 -3.04 0.44 10.56
CA HIS A 39 -4.10 1.44 10.74
C HIS A 39 -5.23 1.30 9.70
N ILE A 40 -4.89 0.93 8.47
CA ILE A 40 -5.83 0.90 7.35
C ILE A 40 -6.63 -0.41 7.30
N LEU A 41 -6.00 -1.57 7.57
CA LEU A 41 -6.63 -2.91 7.50
C LEU A 41 -7.75 -3.14 8.54
N GLY A 42 -7.96 -2.22 9.47
CA GLY A 42 -9.03 -2.30 10.47
C GLY A 42 -10.36 -1.68 10.04
N HIS A 43 -10.42 -0.86 8.97
CA HIS A 43 -11.53 0.06 8.75
C HIS A 43 -12.04 0.24 7.30
N ILE A 44 -11.51 -0.47 6.29
CA ILE A 44 -12.04 -0.42 4.91
C ILE A 44 -13.29 -1.30 4.76
N ASN A 45 -14.44 -0.75 5.16
CA ASN A 45 -15.77 -1.34 4.88
C ASN A 45 -16.22 -0.96 3.47
N ALA A 46 -16.30 -1.91 2.53
CA ALA A 46 -16.76 -1.61 1.17
C ALA A 46 -18.28 -1.41 1.07
N TYR A 47 -19.08 -2.20 1.81
CA TYR A 47 -20.55 -2.11 1.74
C TYR A 47 -21.23 -1.15 2.74
N ASN A 48 -20.47 -0.50 3.63
CA ASN A 48 -21.01 0.46 4.60
C ASN A 48 -20.17 1.76 4.67
N PHE A 49 -19.93 2.38 3.51
CA PHE A 49 -19.23 3.66 3.43
C PHE A 49 -20.08 4.84 3.93
N SER A 50 -20.12 5.00 5.25
CA SER A 50 -20.12 6.32 5.87
C SER A 50 -19.01 6.41 6.91
N LEU A 51 -17.77 6.16 6.47
CA LEU A 51 -16.66 6.88 7.05
C LEU A 51 -16.92 8.36 6.71
N THR A 52 -17.53 9.09 7.64
CA THR A 52 -17.91 10.48 7.41
C THR A 52 -16.63 11.27 7.14
N ARG A 53 -16.70 12.31 6.30
CA ARG A 53 -15.55 13.17 6.02
C ARG A 53 -14.89 13.65 7.32
N GLN A 54 -15.70 14.00 8.32
CA GLN A 54 -15.28 14.32 9.68
C GLN A 54 -14.49 13.21 10.42
N ARG A 55 -14.80 11.92 10.21
CA ARG A 55 -14.02 10.80 10.80
C ARG A 55 -12.67 10.65 10.08
N TRP A 56 -12.66 10.81 8.76
CA TRP A 56 -11.42 10.83 7.98
C TRP A 56 -10.52 12.01 8.41
N ASP A 57 -11.04 13.25 8.37
CA ASP A 57 -10.32 14.45 8.78
C ASP A 57 -9.73 14.35 10.20
N ARG A 58 -10.42 13.66 11.13
CA ARG A 58 -9.90 13.37 12.48
C ARG A 58 -8.73 12.39 12.44
N GLN A 59 -8.86 11.29 11.70
CA GLN A 59 -7.79 10.30 11.54
C GLN A 59 -6.53 10.93 10.92
N GLU A 60 -6.69 11.78 9.91
CA GLU A 60 -5.59 12.54 9.31
C GLU A 60 -4.93 13.49 10.34
N ARG A 61 -5.74 14.18 11.15
CA ARG A 61 -5.22 15.02 12.24
C ARG A 61 -4.46 14.23 13.29
N GLU A 62 -4.94 13.03 13.65
CA GLU A 62 -4.25 12.10 14.57
C GLU A 62 -2.92 11.60 13.97
N ILE A 63 -2.84 11.36 12.65
CA ILE A 63 -1.60 11.00 11.96
C ILE A 63 -0.57 12.14 12.03
N ILE A 64 -0.99 13.39 11.74
CA ILE A 64 -0.10 14.56 11.81
C ILE A 64 0.36 14.81 13.26
N ASP A 65 -0.55 14.76 14.23
CA ASP A 65 -0.21 14.91 15.65
C ASP A 65 0.81 13.85 16.11
N LYS A 66 0.63 12.59 15.68
CA LYS A 66 1.56 11.50 15.96
C LYS A 66 2.91 11.69 15.29
N PHE A 67 2.95 12.21 14.06
CA PHE A 67 4.18 12.54 13.36
C PHE A 67 5.04 13.52 14.17
N PHE A 68 4.47 14.65 14.59
CA PHE A 68 5.20 15.68 15.35
C PHE A 68 5.47 15.29 16.81
N ARG A 69 4.52 14.65 17.52
CA ARG A 69 4.65 14.39 18.97
C ARG A 69 5.42 13.12 19.30
N GLU A 70 5.33 12.08 18.47
CA GLU A 70 5.95 10.77 18.74
C GLU A 70 7.11 10.47 17.81
N LYS A 71 6.94 10.68 16.49
CA LYS A 71 7.91 10.16 15.51
C LYS A 71 9.13 11.05 15.32
N ILE A 72 8.99 12.38 15.25
CA ILE A 72 10.14 13.29 15.18
C ILE A 72 11.06 13.12 16.41
N PRO A 73 10.57 13.15 17.67
CA PRO A 73 11.44 12.98 18.84
C PRO A 73 12.08 11.58 18.95
N ALA A 74 11.47 10.56 18.34
CA ALA A 74 12.01 9.20 18.30
C ALA A 74 12.97 8.95 17.11
N THR A 75 13.17 9.93 16.22
CA THR A 75 14.09 9.79 15.09
C THR A 75 15.53 9.88 15.60
N PRO A 76 16.40 8.88 15.36
CA PRO A 76 17.76 8.91 15.86
C PRO A 76 18.59 9.97 15.13
N THR A 77 18.85 11.07 15.83
CA THR A 77 19.69 12.20 15.41
C THR A 77 21.07 12.13 16.04
N THR A 78 22.11 12.55 15.33
CA THR A 78 23.37 12.94 15.96
C THR A 78 23.15 14.10 16.95
N GLU A 79 24.08 14.35 17.89
CA GLU A 79 23.91 15.40 18.91
C GLU A 79 23.65 16.79 18.27
N SER A 80 24.28 17.10 17.13
CA SER A 80 24.06 18.31 16.33
C SER A 80 22.68 18.39 15.67
N GLU A 81 22.13 17.25 15.24
CA GLU A 81 20.80 17.17 14.62
C GLU A 81 19.67 17.17 15.67
N SER A 82 19.94 16.79 16.92
CA SER A 82 18.93 16.70 17.99
C SER A 82 18.27 18.05 18.30
N ALA A 83 19.05 19.13 18.31
CA ALA A 83 18.55 20.50 18.47
C ALA A 83 17.75 20.99 17.25
N SER A 84 18.04 20.45 16.06
CA SER A 84 17.33 20.74 14.82
C SER A 84 15.95 20.05 14.80
N ALA A 85 15.90 18.75 15.09
CA ALA A 85 14.66 17.99 15.16
C ALA A 85 13.68 18.54 16.21
N ALA A 86 14.19 19.04 17.35
CA ALA A 86 13.39 19.73 18.37
C ALA A 86 12.72 21.05 17.89
N ALA A 87 13.19 21.63 16.77
CA ALA A 87 12.61 22.82 16.14
C ALA A 87 11.66 22.51 14.97
N CYS A 88 11.44 21.23 14.64
CA CYS A 88 10.52 20.82 13.59
C CYS A 88 9.08 20.74 14.12
N THR A 89 8.28 21.76 13.83
CA THR A 89 6.85 21.84 14.15
C THR A 89 6.03 21.98 12.87
N GLU A 90 4.71 21.83 12.97
CA GLU A 90 3.80 22.02 11.84
C GLU A 90 3.93 23.43 11.24
N GLU A 91 4.07 24.44 12.09
CA GLU A 91 4.25 25.84 11.68
C GLU A 91 5.62 26.08 11.02
N SER A 92 6.69 25.40 11.44
CA SER A 92 7.99 25.53 10.78
C SER A 92 8.02 24.81 9.43
N CYS A 93 7.33 23.66 9.29
CA CYS A 93 7.10 23.00 8.01
C CYS A 93 6.28 23.89 7.05
N ILE A 94 5.14 24.44 7.50
CA ILE A 94 4.31 25.33 6.68
C ILE A 94 5.10 26.58 6.24
N ARG A 95 5.87 27.19 7.14
CA ARG A 95 6.71 28.35 6.81
C ARG A 95 7.77 28.01 5.75
N PHE A 96 8.43 26.85 5.89
CA PHE A 96 9.40 26.39 4.90
C PHE A 96 8.73 26.12 3.55
N ALA A 97 7.59 25.44 3.53
CA ALA A 97 6.82 25.16 2.31
C ALA A 97 6.44 26.44 1.55
N LYS A 98 5.96 27.47 2.26
CA LYS A 98 5.65 28.77 1.66
C LYS A 98 6.85 29.42 0.99
N ALA A 99 8.01 29.38 1.64
CA ALA A 99 9.26 29.92 1.11
C ALA A 99 9.80 29.10 -0.09
N ALA A 100 9.82 27.77 0.04
CA ALA A 100 10.37 26.85 -0.96
C ALA A 100 9.55 26.81 -2.26
N LEU A 101 8.22 26.95 -2.16
CA LEU A 101 7.30 27.01 -3.29
C LEU A 101 6.94 28.45 -3.73
N ASN A 102 7.44 29.47 -3.02
CA ASN A 102 7.14 30.89 -3.27
C ASN A 102 5.64 31.20 -3.37
N THR A 103 4.85 30.71 -2.40
CA THR A 103 3.40 30.91 -2.35
C THR A 103 2.86 30.93 -0.91
N ASP A 104 1.70 31.54 -0.71
CA ASP A 104 1.00 31.58 0.58
C ASP A 104 -0.12 30.53 0.72
N ASP A 105 -0.51 29.87 -0.38
CA ASP A 105 -1.70 29.00 -0.48
C ASP A 105 -1.47 27.54 -0.03
N ILE A 106 -0.70 27.35 1.04
CA ILE A 106 -0.32 26.02 1.52
C ILE A 106 -1.39 25.42 2.45
N ALA A 107 -1.82 24.19 2.15
CA ALA A 107 -2.73 23.39 2.97
C ALA A 107 -2.20 21.95 3.15
N ALA A 108 -2.62 21.25 4.20
CA ALA A 108 -2.36 19.81 4.33
C ALA A 108 -3.14 19.02 3.26
N VAL A 109 -2.54 17.95 2.72
CA VAL A 109 -3.26 17.04 1.82
C VAL A 109 -4.30 16.21 2.57
N ASP A 110 -5.33 15.79 1.84
CA ASP A 110 -6.43 14.94 2.32
C ASP A 110 -6.00 13.54 2.82
N ASN A 111 -4.77 13.06 2.53
CA ASN A 111 -4.29 11.74 2.93
C ASN A 111 -2.80 11.81 3.29
N GLN A 112 -2.45 11.61 4.57
CA GLN A 112 -1.13 11.80 5.14
C GLN A 112 -0.38 10.46 5.30
N GLY A 113 0.81 10.38 4.72
CA GLY A 113 1.70 9.23 4.93
C GLY A 113 2.23 9.20 6.37
N SER A 114 2.17 8.05 7.06
CA SER A 114 2.51 8.04 8.49
C SER A 114 3.95 8.45 8.83
N ASN A 115 4.89 8.39 7.87
CA ASN A 115 6.31 8.75 8.05
C ASN A 115 6.66 10.11 7.42
N SER A 116 5.65 10.92 7.09
CA SER A 116 5.83 12.19 6.38
C SER A 116 4.70 13.17 6.64
N PHE A 117 5.01 14.44 6.89
CA PHE A 117 4.01 15.51 6.80
C PHE A 117 3.95 16.05 5.36
N THR A 118 2.77 16.08 4.76
CA THR A 118 2.59 16.40 3.34
C THR A 118 1.65 17.59 3.16
N LEU A 119 2.09 18.57 2.38
CA LEU A 119 1.39 19.82 2.09
C LEU A 119 1.20 19.99 0.57
N LEU A 120 0.17 20.74 0.17
CA LEU A 120 -0.21 21.04 -1.21
C LEU A 120 -0.37 22.57 -1.36
N SER A 121 0.12 23.11 -2.48
CA SER A 121 -0.32 24.37 -3.07
C SER A 121 -1.36 24.09 -4.16
N PRO A 122 -2.65 24.42 -3.96
CA PRO A 122 -3.68 24.20 -4.97
C PRO A 122 -3.50 25.05 -6.24
N SER A 123 -2.95 26.27 -6.13
CA SER A 123 -2.74 27.15 -7.30
C SER A 123 -1.58 26.70 -8.18
N LEU A 124 -0.46 26.28 -7.57
CA LEU A 124 0.70 25.74 -8.30
C LEU A 124 0.48 24.28 -8.74
N LYS A 125 -0.42 23.57 -8.05
CA LYS A 125 -0.57 22.10 -8.13
C LYS A 125 0.75 21.41 -7.81
N GLU A 126 1.41 21.86 -6.75
CA GLU A 126 2.65 21.26 -6.25
C GLU A 126 2.48 20.77 -4.82
N ILE A 127 3.02 19.58 -4.56
CA ILE A 127 3.09 18.96 -3.23
C ILE A 127 4.50 19.17 -2.69
N ILE A 128 4.61 19.41 -1.38
CA ILE A 128 5.86 19.36 -0.63
C ILE A 128 5.72 18.46 0.59
N GLN A 129 6.68 17.57 0.78
CA GLN A 129 6.65 16.50 1.76
C GLN A 129 7.90 16.53 2.63
N PHE A 130 7.69 16.50 3.93
CA PHE A 130 8.69 16.49 4.99
C PHE A 130 8.78 15.07 5.55
N ARG A 131 9.87 14.35 5.29
CA ARG A 131 10.01 12.93 5.66
C ARG A 131 10.99 12.74 6.83
N LEU A 132 10.77 11.68 7.60
CA LEU A 132 11.71 11.22 8.64
C LEU A 132 12.94 10.51 8.07
N LYS A 133 12.88 10.09 6.79
CA LYS A 133 13.94 9.40 6.06
C LYS A 133 14.02 9.92 4.62
N PRO A 134 15.22 10.01 4.02
CA PRO A 134 15.37 10.25 2.59
C PRO A 134 14.65 9.18 1.75
N LEU A 135 14.12 9.60 0.60
CA LEU A 135 13.66 8.68 -0.44
C LEU A 135 14.87 7.99 -1.08
N ASN A 136 14.72 6.73 -1.49
CA ASN A 136 15.64 6.10 -2.42
C ASN A 136 15.46 6.72 -3.82
N THR A 137 16.27 7.74 -4.13
CA THR A 137 16.16 8.51 -5.37
C THR A 137 16.41 7.68 -6.63
N ASP A 138 17.25 6.64 -6.57
CA ASP A 138 17.49 5.73 -7.68
C ASP A 138 16.23 4.90 -8.00
N ILE A 139 15.50 4.45 -6.97
CA ILE A 139 14.22 3.75 -7.12
C ILE A 139 13.13 4.69 -7.68
N ILE A 140 13.06 5.94 -7.23
CA ILE A 140 12.11 6.92 -7.78
C ILE A 140 12.44 7.25 -9.24
N HIS A 141 13.73 7.41 -9.58
CA HIS A 141 14.16 7.67 -10.95
C HIS A 141 13.88 6.46 -11.88
N LEU A 142 14.12 5.23 -11.40
CA LEU A 142 13.76 4.01 -12.12
C LEU A 142 12.24 3.90 -12.31
N ALA A 143 11.44 4.19 -11.28
CA ALA A 143 9.99 4.21 -11.37
C ALA A 143 9.50 5.23 -12.42
N ASN A 144 10.01 6.46 -12.41
CA ASN A 144 9.69 7.45 -13.43
C ASN A 144 10.15 7.03 -14.84
N THR A 145 11.30 6.37 -14.97
CA THR A 145 11.79 5.82 -16.25
C THR A 145 10.85 4.75 -16.83
N ILE A 146 10.29 3.88 -15.99
CA ILE A 146 9.39 2.78 -16.42
C ILE A 146 7.97 3.29 -16.71
N TYR A 147 7.46 4.19 -15.86
CA TYR A 147 6.04 4.54 -15.81
C TYR A 147 5.71 5.94 -16.34
N GLY A 148 6.70 6.82 -16.51
CA GLY A 148 6.56 8.21 -16.96
C GLY A 148 5.77 9.06 -15.98
N ASP A 149 4.89 9.93 -16.51
CA ASP A 149 4.05 10.87 -15.77
C ASP A 149 3.11 10.23 -14.73
N LEU A 150 2.97 8.89 -14.71
CA LEU A 150 2.26 8.17 -13.66
C LEU A 150 3.01 8.16 -12.32
N VAL A 151 4.30 8.52 -12.29
CA VAL A 151 5.14 8.54 -11.08
C VAL A 151 5.72 9.93 -10.90
N PRO A 152 5.64 10.52 -9.68
CA PRO A 152 6.05 11.90 -9.47
C PRO A 152 7.57 12.06 -9.61
N GLU A 153 8.00 13.00 -10.44
CA GLU A 153 9.38 13.50 -10.44
C GLU A 153 9.59 14.36 -9.17
N VAL A 154 10.57 14.00 -8.35
CA VAL A 154 10.82 14.63 -7.04
C VAL A 154 12.04 15.55 -7.07
N LYS A 155 11.89 16.74 -6.50
CA LYS A 155 12.96 17.72 -6.26
C LYS A 155 13.29 17.78 -4.78
N PHE A 156 14.55 17.54 -4.42
CA PHE A 156 15.03 17.71 -3.05
C PHE A 156 15.17 19.19 -2.66
N HIS A 157 14.89 19.51 -1.40
CA HIS A 157 15.11 20.82 -0.78
C HIS A 157 15.97 20.66 0.47
N ASP A 158 17.09 21.39 0.50
CA ASP A 158 18.01 21.45 1.64
C ASP A 158 17.63 22.62 2.58
N GLY A 159 18.28 22.70 3.74
CA GLY A 159 18.14 23.81 4.68
C GLY A 159 16.91 23.74 5.59
N PHE A 160 16.35 22.55 5.79
CA PHE A 160 15.29 22.30 6.76
C PHE A 160 15.75 21.37 7.91
N ALA A 161 14.95 21.33 8.98
CA ALA A 161 15.27 20.60 10.21
C ALA A 161 15.22 19.06 10.09
N LEU A 162 14.42 18.55 9.15
CA LEU A 162 14.32 17.12 8.85
C LEU A 162 15.31 16.73 7.74
N PRO A 163 15.82 15.49 7.73
CA PRO A 163 16.87 15.04 6.80
C PRO A 163 16.42 14.97 5.33
N ALA A 164 15.12 15.20 5.06
CA ALA A 164 14.49 14.89 3.80
C ALA A 164 13.26 15.77 3.56
N VAL A 165 13.37 16.77 2.69
CA VAL A 165 12.24 17.52 2.17
C VAL A 165 12.23 17.42 0.64
N TYR A 166 11.09 17.07 0.07
CA TYR A 166 10.91 16.90 -1.37
C TYR A 166 9.68 17.63 -1.87
N SER A 167 9.71 18.22 -3.06
CA SER A 167 8.51 18.67 -3.78
C SER A 167 8.34 17.96 -5.12
N CYS A 168 7.10 17.90 -5.60
CA CYS A 168 6.75 17.37 -6.91
C CYS A 168 5.45 18.02 -7.41
N LYS A 169 5.13 17.83 -8.70
CA LYS A 169 3.79 18.16 -9.22
C LYS A 169 2.76 17.21 -8.60
N ALA A 170 1.62 17.77 -8.19
CA ALA A 170 0.48 17.01 -7.74
C ALA A 170 -0.10 16.21 -8.92
N ILE A 171 -0.09 14.88 -8.78
CA ILE A 171 -0.74 13.99 -9.74
C ILE A 171 -2.27 14.24 -9.69
N PRO A 172 -2.94 14.44 -10.84
CA PRO A 172 -4.37 14.72 -10.88
C PRO A 172 -5.20 13.49 -10.47
N GLY A 173 -6.47 13.71 -10.12
CA GLY A 173 -7.39 12.64 -9.70
C GLY A 173 -7.48 12.52 -8.17
N ARG A 174 -7.95 11.37 -7.69
CA ARG A 174 -8.10 11.06 -6.27
C ARG A 174 -7.57 9.67 -5.98
N VAL A 175 -7.07 9.47 -4.77
CA VAL A 175 -6.77 8.15 -4.22
C VAL A 175 -7.97 7.22 -4.41
N HIS A 176 -7.74 6.02 -4.96
CA HIS A 176 -8.80 5.09 -5.33
C HIS A 176 -9.75 4.76 -4.16
N LEU A 177 -9.20 4.59 -2.96
CA LEU A 177 -9.97 4.34 -1.73
C LEU A 177 -11.03 5.42 -1.43
N LEU A 178 -10.84 6.63 -1.94
CA LEU A 178 -11.73 7.78 -1.74
C LEU A 178 -12.69 8.02 -2.92
N GLN A 179 -12.71 7.13 -3.92
CA GLN A 179 -13.70 7.18 -5.00
C GLN A 179 -15.09 6.78 -4.47
N PRO A 180 -16.17 7.50 -4.84
CA PRO A 180 -17.51 7.16 -4.40
C PRO A 180 -17.97 5.85 -5.05
N PHE A 181 -18.43 4.90 -4.24
CA PHE A 181 -19.16 3.72 -4.70
C PHE A 181 -20.67 4.03 -4.63
N PRO A 182 -21.42 3.97 -5.75
CA PRO A 182 -22.86 4.21 -5.74
C PRO A 182 -23.59 3.23 -4.82
N LYS A 183 -24.50 3.73 -3.97
CA LYS A 183 -25.26 2.87 -3.05
C LYS A 183 -26.10 1.86 -3.83
N GLY A 184 -25.86 0.58 -3.59
CA GLY A 184 -26.60 -0.51 -4.23
C GLY A 184 -26.23 -0.78 -5.69
N ASN A 185 -25.17 -0.16 -6.24
CA ASN A 185 -24.70 -0.47 -7.59
C ASN A 185 -23.16 -0.48 -7.64
N PHE A 186 -22.57 -1.64 -7.94
CA PHE A 186 -21.13 -1.76 -8.11
C PHE A 186 -20.71 -1.04 -9.42
N PRO A 187 -19.71 -0.14 -9.40
CA PRO A 187 -19.35 0.69 -10.55
C PRO A 187 -18.50 -0.08 -11.58
N LEU A 188 -19.03 -1.19 -12.10
CA LEU A 188 -18.29 -2.22 -12.84
C LEU A 188 -17.44 -1.67 -14.00
N GLU A 189 -17.98 -0.79 -14.86
CA GLU A 189 -17.23 -0.23 -15.99
C GLU A 189 -16.04 0.63 -15.56
N ARG A 190 -16.19 1.37 -14.45
CA ARG A 190 -15.10 2.17 -13.87
C ARG A 190 -14.00 1.25 -13.37
N GLU A 191 -14.37 0.22 -12.60
CA GLU A 191 -13.42 -0.72 -12.03
C GLU A 191 -12.75 -1.58 -13.11
N LYS A 192 -13.46 -1.97 -14.18
CA LYS A 192 -12.90 -2.63 -15.36
C LYS A 192 -11.81 -1.77 -16.02
N LEU A 193 -12.07 -0.47 -16.20
CA LEU A 193 -11.07 0.46 -16.73
C LEU A 193 -9.86 0.58 -15.79
N THR A 194 -10.09 0.74 -14.49
CA THR A 194 -9.01 0.81 -13.49
C THR A 194 -8.13 -0.45 -13.55
N VAL A 195 -8.70 -1.65 -13.43
CA VAL A 195 -7.91 -2.89 -13.41
C VAL A 195 -7.26 -3.21 -14.76
N ALA A 196 -7.86 -2.80 -15.89
CA ALA A 196 -7.20 -2.89 -17.19
C ALA A 196 -5.94 -2.01 -17.24
N GLU A 197 -6.02 -0.78 -16.75
CA GLU A 197 -4.87 0.13 -16.73
C GLU A 197 -3.81 -0.28 -15.70
N LEU A 198 -4.20 -0.87 -14.57
CA LEU A 198 -3.26 -1.50 -13.63
C LEU A 198 -2.58 -2.75 -14.21
N GLY A 199 -3.30 -3.58 -14.98
CA GLY A 199 -2.70 -4.71 -15.70
C GLY A 199 -1.64 -4.25 -16.70
N ARG A 200 -1.94 -3.18 -17.47
CA ARG A 200 -0.97 -2.52 -18.35
C ARG A 200 0.19 -1.91 -17.58
N PHE A 201 -0.06 -1.26 -16.44
CA PHE A 201 0.98 -0.70 -15.58
C PHE A 201 1.96 -1.79 -15.13
N VAL A 202 1.48 -2.88 -14.53
CA VAL A 202 2.34 -4.00 -14.10
C VAL A 202 3.13 -4.56 -15.28
N ALA A 203 2.49 -4.76 -16.45
CA ALA A 203 3.16 -5.26 -17.65
C ALA A 203 4.34 -4.39 -18.15
N ARG A 204 4.29 -3.05 -17.97
CA ARG A 204 5.40 -2.14 -18.37
C ARG A 204 6.70 -2.50 -17.67
N ALA A 205 6.66 -2.94 -16.42
CA ALA A 205 7.84 -3.30 -15.63
C ALA A 205 8.70 -4.37 -16.32
N ALA A 206 8.08 -5.31 -17.04
CA ALA A 206 8.78 -6.39 -17.76
C ALA A 206 9.56 -5.93 -19.00
N PHE A 207 9.38 -4.71 -19.50
CA PHE A 207 10.22 -4.14 -20.57
C PHE A 207 11.55 -3.58 -20.03
N PHE A 208 11.67 -3.41 -18.71
CA PHE A 208 12.81 -2.81 -18.04
C PHE A 208 13.40 -3.82 -17.05
N GLU A 209 13.86 -4.96 -17.56
CA GLU A 209 14.51 -5.99 -16.74
C GLU A 209 15.74 -5.43 -16.03
N GLN A 210 15.84 -5.74 -14.74
CA GLN A 210 16.87 -5.27 -13.82
C GLN A 210 17.92 -6.36 -13.55
N PRO A 211 19.15 -5.99 -13.12
CA PRO A 211 20.19 -6.98 -12.85
C PRO A 211 19.80 -7.98 -11.76
N LYS A 212 20.18 -9.25 -11.98
CA LYS A 212 20.29 -10.29 -10.94
C LYS A 212 21.76 -10.31 -10.45
N PRO A 213 22.07 -10.59 -9.18
CA PRO A 213 21.21 -11.14 -8.14
C PRO A 213 20.34 -10.11 -7.40
N PHE A 214 19.28 -10.60 -6.77
CA PHE A 214 18.41 -9.82 -5.89
C PHE A 214 19.12 -9.40 -4.58
N SER A 215 18.67 -8.28 -4.02
CA SER A 215 19.13 -7.73 -2.73
C SER A 215 18.79 -8.63 -1.54
N ASP A 216 19.45 -8.43 -0.39
CA ASP A 216 19.25 -9.28 0.81
C ASP A 216 17.87 -9.12 1.49
N ASP A 217 17.17 -8.03 1.20
CA ASP A 217 15.81 -7.71 1.64
C ASP A 217 14.72 -8.10 0.63
N SER A 218 15.10 -8.60 -0.56
CA SER A 218 14.16 -9.03 -1.60
C SER A 218 13.21 -10.14 -1.13
N TRP A 219 11.94 -10.01 -1.50
CA TRP A 219 10.91 -11.02 -1.27
C TRP A 219 11.14 -12.28 -2.11
N THR A 220 11.70 -12.14 -3.30
CA THR A 220 12.09 -13.24 -4.20
C THR A 220 13.24 -14.03 -3.58
N LYS A 221 14.28 -13.35 -3.09
CA LYS A 221 15.44 -14.00 -2.46
C LYS A 221 15.09 -14.70 -1.14
N SER A 222 14.17 -14.11 -0.36
CA SER A 222 13.72 -14.67 0.92
C SER A 222 12.62 -15.73 0.77
N ALA A 223 12.07 -15.95 -0.43
CA ALA A 223 10.93 -16.83 -0.69
C ALA A 223 11.11 -18.26 -0.14
N GLU A 224 12.28 -18.87 -0.37
CA GLU A 224 12.59 -20.24 0.09
C GLU A 224 12.59 -20.33 1.62
N MET A 225 13.33 -19.46 2.30
CA MET A 225 13.40 -19.41 3.76
C MET A 225 12.02 -19.12 4.38
N THR A 226 11.24 -18.23 3.76
CA THR A 226 9.89 -17.89 4.20
C THR A 226 8.94 -19.08 4.08
N LEU A 227 8.86 -19.74 2.91
CA LEU A 227 8.03 -20.94 2.75
C LEU A 227 8.50 -22.07 3.67
N HIS A 228 9.80 -22.30 3.80
CA HIS A 228 10.36 -23.35 4.67
C HIS A 228 9.99 -23.19 6.15
N ARG A 229 9.83 -21.96 6.64
CA ARG A 229 9.35 -21.69 8.00
C ARG A 229 7.85 -21.94 8.12
N LEU A 230 7.07 -21.46 7.15
CA LEU A 230 5.61 -21.64 7.14
C LEU A 230 5.19 -23.11 7.02
N THR A 231 5.87 -23.91 6.19
CA THR A 231 5.66 -25.37 6.09
C THR A 231 6.15 -26.16 7.31
N LYS A 232 6.74 -25.47 8.30
CA LYS A 232 7.07 -26.01 9.63
C LYS A 232 6.24 -25.41 10.77
N ASN A 233 5.37 -24.43 10.50
CA ASN A 233 4.60 -23.74 11.52
C ASN A 233 3.42 -24.61 12.02
N PRO A 234 3.43 -25.08 13.29
CA PRO A 234 2.40 -25.99 13.80
C PRO A 234 1.06 -25.29 14.01
N THR A 235 1.07 -23.99 14.35
CA THR A 235 -0.16 -23.22 14.55
C THR A 235 -0.89 -22.95 13.23
N LEU A 236 -0.15 -22.65 12.16
CA LEU A 236 -0.71 -22.52 10.81
C LEU A 236 -1.36 -23.82 10.34
N LYS A 237 -0.68 -24.96 10.53
CA LYS A 237 -1.23 -26.29 10.23
C LYS A 237 -2.53 -26.59 10.97
N CYS A 238 -2.64 -26.16 12.23
CA CYS A 238 -3.84 -26.33 13.05
C CYS A 238 -4.99 -25.40 12.62
N LEU A 239 -4.70 -24.11 12.37
CA LEU A 239 -5.71 -23.08 12.12
C LEU A 239 -6.21 -23.02 10.67
N ALA A 240 -5.37 -23.42 9.71
CA ALA A 240 -5.67 -23.38 8.28
C ALA A 240 -4.92 -24.51 7.53
N PRO A 241 -5.31 -25.79 7.72
CA PRO A 241 -4.66 -26.94 7.08
C PRO A 241 -4.63 -26.82 5.55
N ASP A 242 -5.74 -26.44 4.90
CA ASP A 242 -5.80 -26.26 3.45
C ASP A 242 -4.77 -25.24 2.91
N LEU A 243 -4.49 -24.20 3.70
CA LEU A 243 -3.47 -23.20 3.38
C LEU A 243 -2.06 -23.76 3.61
N PHE A 244 -1.84 -24.48 4.71
CA PHE A 244 -0.57 -25.13 5.02
C PHE A 244 -0.18 -26.14 3.91
N ASP A 245 -1.13 -26.95 3.44
CA ASP A 245 -0.91 -27.93 2.38
C ASP A 245 -0.62 -27.22 1.04
N LEU A 246 -1.36 -26.14 0.71
CA LEU A 246 -1.08 -25.30 -0.47
C LEU A 246 0.34 -24.73 -0.43
N LEU A 247 0.81 -24.18 0.70
CA LEU A 247 2.19 -23.69 0.84
C LEU A 247 3.23 -24.80 0.61
N GLY A 248 2.93 -26.04 1.02
CA GLY A 248 3.74 -27.22 0.73
C GLY A 248 3.88 -27.51 -0.78
N THR A 249 2.84 -27.24 -1.57
CA THR A 249 2.89 -27.39 -3.05
C THR A 249 3.65 -26.27 -3.75
N LEU A 250 3.73 -25.07 -3.17
CA LEU A 250 4.48 -23.94 -3.75
C LEU A 250 6.00 -24.12 -3.62
N GLN A 251 6.46 -24.73 -2.52
CA GLN A 251 7.88 -24.87 -2.19
C GLN A 251 8.73 -25.54 -3.30
N PRO A 252 8.35 -26.68 -3.92
CA PRO A 252 9.12 -27.27 -5.02
C PRO A 252 9.13 -26.43 -6.30
N GLU A 253 8.19 -25.48 -6.45
CA GLU A 253 8.03 -24.66 -7.66
C GLU A 253 8.72 -23.28 -7.57
N LEU A 254 9.37 -22.95 -6.45
CA LEU A 254 10.10 -21.70 -6.27
C LEU A 254 11.16 -21.43 -7.34
N HIS A 255 11.78 -22.49 -7.89
CA HIS A 255 12.75 -22.38 -8.99
C HIS A 255 12.17 -21.68 -10.23
N LEU A 256 10.84 -21.68 -10.42
CA LEU A 256 10.18 -20.97 -11.52
C LEU A 256 10.35 -19.45 -11.42
N LEU A 257 10.61 -18.89 -10.22
CA LEU A 257 10.88 -17.45 -10.05
C LEU A 257 12.15 -17.01 -10.81
N GLU A 258 13.12 -17.90 -10.98
CA GLU A 258 14.37 -17.60 -11.73
C GLU A 258 14.11 -17.36 -13.22
N SER A 259 13.06 -17.98 -13.77
CA SER A 259 12.64 -17.87 -15.17
C SER A 259 11.93 -16.56 -15.51
N LEU A 260 11.52 -15.79 -14.49
CA LEU A 260 10.89 -14.49 -14.67
C LEU A 260 11.92 -13.37 -14.78
N PRO A 261 11.62 -12.27 -15.50
CA PRO A 261 12.45 -11.09 -15.46
C PRO A 261 12.44 -10.50 -14.04
N ALA A 262 13.58 -9.98 -13.61
CA ALA A 262 13.68 -9.17 -12.41
C ALA A 262 13.20 -7.75 -12.74
N VAL A 263 12.25 -7.19 -11.99
CA VAL A 263 11.58 -5.93 -12.31
C VAL A 263 11.36 -5.08 -11.06
N LEU A 264 11.24 -3.76 -11.25
CA LEU A 264 10.81 -2.88 -10.17
C LEU A 264 9.37 -3.20 -9.75
N THR A 265 9.21 -3.61 -8.50
CA THR A 265 7.96 -4.05 -7.88
C THR A 265 7.53 -3.08 -6.80
N HIS A 266 6.28 -2.62 -6.88
CA HIS A 266 5.67 -1.78 -5.87
C HIS A 266 5.18 -2.64 -4.68
N HIS A 267 5.89 -2.62 -3.55
CA HIS A 267 5.59 -3.50 -2.41
C HIS A 267 4.33 -3.14 -1.61
N ASP A 268 3.79 -1.93 -1.76
CA ASP A 268 2.47 -1.54 -1.22
C ASP A 268 1.50 -1.12 -2.34
N PHE A 269 1.30 -2.00 -3.33
CA PHE A 269 0.43 -1.75 -4.50
C PHE A 269 -1.06 -1.82 -4.14
N SER A 270 -1.50 -0.87 -3.31
CA SER A 270 -2.82 -0.83 -2.68
C SER A 270 -3.63 0.40 -3.09
N GLN A 271 -4.95 0.40 -2.84
CA GLN A 271 -5.85 1.50 -3.23
C GLN A 271 -5.46 2.88 -2.67
N VAL A 272 -4.67 2.96 -1.60
CA VAL A 272 -4.23 4.24 -1.03
C VAL A 272 -3.10 4.90 -1.83
N ASN A 273 -2.40 4.10 -2.64
CA ASN A 273 -1.24 4.51 -3.43
C ASN A 273 -1.54 4.63 -4.93
N ILE A 274 -2.80 4.40 -5.34
CA ILE A 274 -3.27 4.47 -6.73
C ILE A 274 -4.18 5.70 -6.85
N LEU A 275 -3.84 6.64 -7.72
CA LEU A 275 -4.72 7.75 -8.09
C LEU A 275 -5.50 7.42 -9.36
N VAL A 276 -6.79 7.73 -9.34
CA VAL A 276 -7.68 7.61 -10.49
C VAL A 276 -8.53 8.86 -10.71
N ASN A 277 -8.93 9.12 -11.95
CA ASN A 277 -9.95 10.12 -12.27
C ASN A 277 -11.37 9.59 -12.02
N ASP A 278 -12.38 10.45 -12.18
CA ASP A 278 -13.79 10.08 -11.95
C ASP A 278 -14.33 8.99 -12.92
N TYR A 279 -13.62 8.72 -14.02
CA TYR A 279 -13.95 7.69 -15.02
C TYR A 279 -13.27 6.34 -14.78
N GLY A 280 -12.27 6.27 -13.89
CA GLY A 280 -11.50 5.05 -13.61
C GLY A 280 -10.16 4.94 -14.34
N ASN A 281 -9.70 5.98 -15.05
CA ASN A 281 -8.33 5.97 -15.54
C ASN A 281 -7.34 6.14 -14.38
N VAL A 282 -6.29 5.33 -14.37
CA VAL A 282 -5.14 5.47 -13.46
C VAL A 282 -4.35 6.70 -13.88
N THR A 283 -4.38 7.72 -13.05
CA THR A 283 -3.65 8.98 -13.26
C THR A 283 -2.26 8.96 -12.63
N GLY A 284 -2.01 8.07 -11.68
CA GLY A 284 -0.67 7.78 -11.19
C GLY A 284 -0.62 6.78 -10.04
N VAL A 285 0.61 6.43 -9.65
CA VAL A 285 0.96 5.55 -8.53
C VAL A 285 2.03 6.26 -7.69
N ILE A 286 1.90 6.20 -6.36
CA ILE A 286 2.75 6.93 -5.40
C ILE A 286 3.27 6.01 -4.28
N ASP A 287 4.22 6.52 -3.49
CA ASP A 287 4.85 5.84 -2.34
C ASP A 287 5.71 4.60 -2.68
N PHE A 288 6.59 4.78 -3.67
CA PHE A 288 7.63 3.82 -4.04
C PHE A 288 8.79 3.68 -3.02
N ASP A 289 8.69 4.23 -1.80
CA ASP A 289 9.79 4.25 -0.82
C ASP A 289 10.22 2.85 -0.34
N GLU A 290 9.27 1.90 -0.32
CA GLU A 290 9.53 0.49 0.02
C GLU A 290 9.57 -0.41 -1.24
N ALA A 291 9.59 0.16 -2.47
CA ALA A 291 9.65 -0.61 -3.71
C ALA A 291 11.02 -1.27 -3.91
N GLY A 292 11.03 -2.48 -4.49
CA GLY A 292 12.25 -3.29 -4.65
C GLY A 292 12.31 -4.04 -5.98
N ILE A 293 13.44 -4.70 -6.24
CA ILE A 293 13.63 -5.50 -7.45
C ILE A 293 13.24 -6.95 -7.15
N GLU A 294 12.23 -7.47 -7.86
CA GLU A 294 11.64 -8.79 -7.60
C GLU A 294 11.33 -9.54 -8.91
N ALA A 295 11.07 -10.84 -8.82
CA ALA A 295 10.52 -11.61 -9.93
C ALA A 295 9.14 -11.06 -10.36
N PHE A 296 8.97 -10.81 -11.66
CA PHE A 296 7.75 -10.22 -12.21
C PHE A 296 6.43 -10.86 -11.73
N GLY A 297 5.44 -10.03 -11.42
CA GLY A 297 4.11 -10.44 -10.94
C GLY A 297 3.90 -10.30 -9.43
N MET A 298 4.95 -10.03 -8.65
CA MET A 298 4.91 -10.03 -7.19
C MET A 298 3.88 -9.05 -6.59
N CYS A 299 3.79 -7.82 -7.12
CA CYS A 299 2.83 -6.80 -6.68
C CYS A 299 1.37 -7.09 -7.06
N THR A 300 1.10 -8.12 -7.88
CA THR A 300 -0.26 -8.47 -8.34
C THR A 300 -1.18 -8.89 -7.18
N TRP A 301 -0.65 -9.14 -5.97
CA TRP A 301 -1.47 -9.33 -4.77
C TRP A 301 -2.43 -8.14 -4.56
N GLY A 302 -2.03 -6.94 -4.99
CA GLY A 302 -2.84 -5.71 -4.93
C GLY A 302 -4.18 -5.85 -5.64
N LEU A 303 -4.22 -6.54 -6.79
CA LEU A 303 -5.48 -6.85 -7.50
C LEU A 303 -6.47 -7.55 -6.56
N TYR A 304 -6.01 -8.59 -5.88
CA TYR A 304 -6.83 -9.43 -5.02
C TYR A 304 -7.24 -8.72 -3.73
N GLU A 305 -6.32 -8.02 -3.05
CA GLU A 305 -6.62 -7.24 -1.82
C GLU A 305 -7.58 -6.08 -2.09
N CYS A 306 -7.47 -5.44 -3.26
CA CYS A 306 -8.09 -4.15 -3.50
C CYS A 306 -9.33 -4.21 -4.39
N PHE A 307 -9.33 -4.99 -5.47
CA PHE A 307 -10.33 -4.85 -6.54
C PHE A 307 -11.29 -6.04 -6.63
N LEU A 308 -10.90 -7.21 -6.11
CA LEU A 308 -11.70 -8.43 -6.23
C LEU A 308 -12.59 -8.72 -5.01
N GLY A 309 -12.45 -7.98 -3.91
CA GLY A 309 -13.23 -8.18 -2.68
C GLY A 309 -13.03 -7.09 -1.63
N SER A 310 -13.56 -7.35 -0.43
CA SER A 310 -13.48 -6.46 0.74
C SER A 310 -13.29 -7.23 2.06
N MET A 311 -12.79 -6.53 3.08
CA MET A 311 -12.69 -7.01 4.45
C MET A 311 -13.76 -6.33 5.30
N GLU A 312 -14.75 -7.09 5.77
CA GLU A 312 -15.89 -6.56 6.54
C GLU A 312 -16.02 -7.29 7.88
N ASP A 313 -16.03 -6.52 8.97
CA ASP A 313 -16.00 -7.01 10.37
C ASP A 313 -14.92 -8.06 10.68
N GLY A 314 -13.81 -8.00 9.93
CA GLY A 314 -12.68 -8.94 10.04
C GLY A 314 -12.88 -10.27 9.32
N LYS A 315 -13.82 -10.33 8.36
CA LYS A 315 -14.01 -11.43 7.41
C LYS A 315 -13.79 -10.92 5.98
N TRP A 316 -12.93 -11.60 5.21
CA TRP A 316 -12.75 -11.27 3.80
C TRP A 316 -13.82 -11.95 2.92
N SER A 317 -14.37 -11.20 1.98
CA SER A 317 -15.35 -11.68 1.00
C SER A 317 -15.00 -11.16 -0.40
N PHE A 318 -15.10 -12.03 -1.42
CA PHE A 318 -14.97 -11.62 -2.82
C PHE A 318 -16.26 -10.99 -3.35
N TYR A 319 -16.15 -10.15 -4.38
CA TYR A 319 -17.29 -9.60 -5.12
C TYR A 319 -17.92 -10.66 -6.04
N ASP A 320 -18.56 -11.64 -5.42
CA ASP A 320 -19.22 -12.76 -6.10
C ASP A 320 -20.68 -12.48 -6.50
N MET A 321 -21.15 -11.23 -6.38
CA MET A 321 -22.41 -10.83 -7.02
C MET A 321 -22.30 -10.87 -8.56
N PRO A 322 -23.41 -11.12 -9.27
CA PRO A 322 -23.46 -11.06 -10.73
C PRO A 322 -22.95 -9.72 -11.27
N ALA A 323 -22.10 -9.76 -12.29
CA ALA A 323 -21.88 -8.63 -13.18
C ALA A 323 -23.19 -8.35 -13.94
N ALA A 324 -23.63 -7.11 -13.98
CA ALA A 324 -24.93 -6.71 -14.54
C ALA A 324 -24.96 -6.63 -16.08
N GLU A 325 -24.21 -7.51 -16.75
CA GLU A 325 -24.14 -7.61 -18.22
C GLU A 325 -24.95 -8.82 -18.75
N ASP A 326 -25.36 -8.73 -20.01
CA ASP A 326 -26.46 -9.48 -20.62
C ASP A 326 -26.30 -11.01 -20.79
N PHE A 327 -27.43 -11.71 -20.62
CA PHE A 327 -27.86 -13.00 -21.23
C PHE A 327 -26.90 -14.22 -21.33
N GLN A 328 -25.72 -14.21 -20.74
CA GLN A 328 -24.86 -15.38 -20.53
C GLN A 328 -25.02 -15.94 -19.11
N PRO A 329 -24.55 -17.17 -18.78
CA PRO A 329 -24.41 -17.59 -17.39
C PRO A 329 -23.64 -16.51 -16.62
N SER A 330 -24.29 -15.90 -15.62
CA SER A 330 -23.84 -14.62 -15.07
C SER A 330 -22.50 -14.77 -14.36
N ARG A 331 -21.44 -14.27 -14.99
CA ARG A 331 -20.12 -14.12 -14.38
C ARG A 331 -20.23 -13.21 -13.16
N SER A 332 -19.42 -13.46 -12.12
CA SER A 332 -19.37 -12.53 -11.00
C SER A 332 -18.53 -11.29 -11.30
N VAL A 333 -18.77 -10.20 -10.56
CA VAL A 333 -17.97 -8.96 -10.64
C VAL A 333 -16.47 -9.28 -10.52
N ARG A 334 -16.08 -10.12 -9.56
CA ARG A 334 -14.70 -10.63 -9.43
C ARG A 334 -14.20 -11.25 -10.73
N GLU A 335 -14.95 -12.18 -11.32
CA GLU A 335 -14.50 -12.90 -12.51
C GLU A 335 -14.30 -11.97 -13.71
N VAL A 336 -15.12 -10.94 -13.84
CA VAL A 336 -14.98 -9.92 -14.90
C VAL A 336 -13.74 -9.07 -14.67
N LEU A 337 -13.51 -8.58 -13.45
CA LEU A 337 -12.34 -7.78 -13.10
C LEU A 337 -11.03 -8.57 -13.17
N GLU A 338 -11.02 -9.82 -12.69
CA GLU A 338 -9.85 -10.71 -12.72
C GLU A 338 -9.45 -11.03 -14.18
N CYS A 339 -10.40 -11.35 -15.06
CA CYS A 339 -10.15 -11.46 -16.50
C CYS A 339 -9.57 -10.17 -17.08
N THR A 340 -10.24 -9.04 -16.82
CA THR A 340 -9.90 -7.74 -17.40
C THR A 340 -8.47 -7.32 -17.05
N PHE A 341 -8.04 -7.57 -15.80
CA PHE A 341 -6.66 -7.37 -15.40
C PHE A 341 -5.70 -8.31 -16.14
N TRP A 342 -5.94 -9.63 -16.11
CA TRP A 342 -5.01 -10.60 -16.69
C TRP A 342 -4.88 -10.48 -18.21
N ASP A 343 -5.99 -10.28 -18.92
CA ASP A 343 -6.00 -10.10 -20.37
C ASP A 343 -5.31 -8.79 -20.76
N SER A 344 -5.44 -7.73 -19.95
CA SER A 344 -4.64 -6.51 -20.14
C SER A 344 -3.16 -6.72 -19.84
N LEU A 345 -2.80 -7.38 -18.73
CA LEU A 345 -1.41 -7.67 -18.37
C LEU A 345 -0.72 -8.49 -19.47
N TRP A 346 -1.32 -9.60 -19.90
CA TRP A 346 -0.74 -10.45 -20.94
C TRP A 346 -0.79 -9.82 -22.33
N GLY A 347 -1.82 -9.04 -22.63
CA GLY A 347 -1.94 -8.28 -23.89
C GLY A 347 -0.95 -7.10 -24.01
N ASN A 348 -0.40 -6.62 -22.90
CA ASN A 348 0.59 -5.54 -22.86
C ASN A 348 1.98 -6.04 -22.41
N ALA A 349 2.19 -7.33 -22.19
CA ALA A 349 3.49 -7.90 -21.81
C ALA A 349 4.49 -7.92 -22.99
N PRO A 350 5.82 -7.90 -22.73
CA PRO A 350 6.82 -8.00 -23.80
C PRO A 350 6.75 -9.37 -24.50
N PRO A 351 7.04 -9.47 -25.81
CA PRO A 351 6.95 -10.74 -26.57
C PRO A 351 7.81 -11.90 -26.06
N SER A 352 8.80 -11.62 -25.20
CA SER A 352 9.61 -12.61 -24.47
C SER A 352 8.84 -13.30 -23.35
N LEU A 353 7.88 -12.62 -22.72
CA LEU A 353 7.14 -13.07 -21.54
C LEU A 353 5.73 -13.55 -21.93
N LYS A 354 5.67 -14.72 -22.59
CA LYS A 354 4.40 -15.27 -23.10
C LYS A 354 3.60 -16.01 -22.01
N ARG A 355 2.28 -15.78 -21.99
CA ARG A 355 1.33 -16.37 -21.01
C ARG A 355 1.47 -17.89 -20.91
N ASP A 356 1.47 -18.60 -22.04
CA ASP A 356 1.56 -20.06 -22.13
C ASP A 356 2.80 -20.66 -21.44
N LYS A 357 3.87 -19.87 -21.29
CA LYS A 357 5.13 -20.28 -20.66
C LYS A 357 5.31 -19.72 -19.25
N ALA A 358 4.85 -18.50 -19.02
CA ALA A 358 5.15 -17.74 -17.81
C ALA A 358 4.01 -17.72 -16.78
N GLU A 359 2.76 -18.03 -17.13
CA GLU A 359 1.61 -17.85 -16.23
C GLU A 359 1.76 -18.62 -14.91
N ARG A 360 2.31 -19.85 -14.94
CA ARG A 360 2.56 -20.62 -13.70
C ARG A 360 3.62 -19.95 -12.83
N ALA A 361 4.73 -19.50 -13.41
CA ALA A 361 5.78 -18.78 -12.68
C ALA A 361 5.26 -17.47 -12.09
N VAL A 362 4.46 -16.70 -12.85
CA VAL A 362 3.80 -15.47 -12.38
C VAL A 362 2.84 -15.75 -11.23
N LYS A 363 2.13 -16.88 -11.23
CA LYS A 363 1.29 -17.32 -10.10
C LYS A 363 2.10 -17.71 -8.87
N ILE A 364 3.28 -18.31 -9.01
CA ILE A 364 4.22 -18.49 -7.90
C ILE A 364 4.65 -17.12 -7.37
N SER A 365 5.08 -16.18 -8.23
CA SER A 365 5.46 -14.82 -7.81
C SER A 365 4.35 -14.09 -7.05
N LEU A 366 3.14 -14.01 -7.62
CA LEU A 366 1.94 -13.51 -6.95
C LEU A 366 1.69 -14.20 -5.58
N SER A 367 1.87 -15.53 -5.51
CA SER A 367 1.72 -16.27 -4.25
C SER A 367 2.74 -15.83 -3.20
N ILE A 368 4.01 -15.63 -3.57
CA ILE A 368 5.04 -15.12 -2.66
C ILE A 368 4.78 -13.65 -2.27
N GLY A 369 4.22 -12.84 -3.17
CA GLY A 369 3.75 -11.49 -2.87
C GLY A 369 2.66 -11.47 -1.80
N ILE A 370 1.62 -12.31 -1.94
CA ILE A 370 0.55 -12.49 -0.94
C ILE A 370 1.14 -12.94 0.41
N ILE A 371 2.09 -13.88 0.38
CA ILE A 371 2.74 -14.41 1.59
C ILE A 371 3.52 -13.32 2.33
N ASN A 372 4.36 -12.54 1.64
CA ASN A 372 5.12 -11.46 2.26
C ASN A 372 4.23 -10.29 2.73
N ARG A 373 3.10 -10.04 2.07
CA ARG A 373 2.10 -9.05 2.48
C ARG A 373 1.44 -9.40 3.83
N TYR A 374 1.08 -10.67 4.05
CA TYR A 374 0.23 -11.05 5.19
C TYR A 374 0.91 -11.88 6.29
N PHE A 375 2.00 -12.58 6.04
CA PHE A 375 2.76 -13.23 7.13
C PHE A 375 3.67 -12.21 7.83
N ILE A 376 3.02 -11.27 8.53
CA ILE A 376 3.67 -10.17 9.26
C ILE A 376 4.53 -10.68 10.43
N GLN A 377 5.35 -9.79 11.00
CA GLN A 377 6.31 -10.10 12.07
C GLN A 377 5.66 -10.88 13.25
N GLY A 378 6.17 -12.09 13.48
CA GLY A 378 5.70 -13.06 14.47
C GLY A 378 4.98 -14.25 13.86
N MET A 379 4.18 -14.04 12.80
CA MET A 379 3.33 -15.10 12.22
C MET A 379 4.08 -16.24 11.53
N MET A 380 5.34 -16.03 11.17
CA MET A 380 6.15 -17.05 10.47
C MET A 380 6.30 -18.33 11.29
N ASP A 381 6.49 -18.20 12.61
CA ASP A 381 6.72 -19.35 13.50
C ASP A 381 5.49 -19.64 14.38
N GLU A 382 4.71 -18.61 14.76
CA GLU A 382 3.51 -18.74 15.61
C GLU A 382 2.40 -17.73 15.27
N ILE A 383 1.19 -18.23 15.04
CA ILE A 383 -0.01 -17.42 14.79
C ILE A 383 -0.82 -17.27 16.09
N ASP A 384 -0.42 -16.29 16.89
CA ASP A 384 -1.18 -15.84 18.06
C ASP A 384 -2.53 -15.20 17.66
N MET A 385 -3.62 -15.94 17.85
CA MET A 385 -4.99 -15.51 17.53
C MET A 385 -5.57 -14.47 18.50
N SER A 386 -4.91 -14.17 19.63
CA SER A 386 -5.29 -13.04 20.50
C SER A 386 -4.95 -11.69 19.87
N ARG A 387 -3.95 -11.66 18.98
CA ARG A 387 -3.52 -10.46 18.26
C ARG A 387 -4.42 -10.22 17.05
N ASN A 388 -5.19 -9.14 17.09
CA ASN A 388 -6.10 -8.75 16.01
C ASN A 388 -5.42 -8.71 14.63
N ALA A 389 -4.18 -8.22 14.56
CA ALA A 389 -3.40 -8.17 13.32
C ALA A 389 -3.09 -9.56 12.74
N HIS A 390 -2.81 -10.56 13.58
CA HIS A 390 -2.59 -11.94 13.13
C HIS A 390 -3.89 -12.55 12.58
N ARG A 391 -5.00 -12.38 13.31
CA ARG A 391 -6.33 -12.84 12.90
C ARG A 391 -6.75 -12.28 11.54
N LEU A 392 -6.62 -10.96 11.34
CA LEU A 392 -6.95 -10.30 10.08
C LEU A 392 -6.05 -10.78 8.94
N SER A 393 -4.73 -10.81 9.16
CA SER A 393 -3.78 -11.21 8.11
C SER A 393 -3.94 -12.68 7.71
N LEU A 394 -4.24 -13.57 8.68
CA LEU A 394 -4.59 -14.96 8.39
C LEU A 394 -5.85 -15.08 7.52
N GLU A 395 -6.90 -14.29 7.81
CA GLU A 395 -8.13 -14.32 7.00
C GLU A 395 -7.86 -13.85 5.55
N TYR A 396 -7.08 -12.79 5.35
CA TYR A 396 -6.66 -12.36 4.00
C TYR A 396 -5.96 -13.49 3.24
N VAL A 397 -4.86 -14.03 3.76
CA VAL A 397 -4.07 -15.06 3.04
C VAL A 397 -4.87 -16.35 2.83
N ARG A 398 -5.69 -16.76 3.82
CA ARG A 398 -6.55 -17.96 3.74
C ARG A 398 -7.61 -17.85 2.64
N ARG A 399 -8.10 -16.65 2.33
CA ARG A 399 -9.10 -16.43 1.28
C ARG A 399 -8.49 -16.14 -0.09
N ILE A 400 -7.46 -15.30 -0.12
CA ILE A 400 -6.85 -14.82 -1.36
C ILE A 400 -5.98 -15.90 -1.99
N LEU A 401 -5.06 -16.52 -1.24
CA LEU A 401 -4.06 -17.41 -1.84
C LEU A 401 -4.67 -18.62 -2.57
N PRO A 402 -5.68 -19.33 -2.04
CA PRO A 402 -6.32 -20.44 -2.77
C PRO A 402 -7.07 -20.00 -4.03
N GLN A 403 -7.48 -18.73 -4.15
CA GLN A 403 -8.22 -18.25 -5.34
C GLN A 403 -7.31 -18.16 -6.57
N VAL A 404 -6.04 -17.75 -6.41
CA VAL A 404 -5.02 -17.66 -7.47
C VAL A 404 -4.92 -18.96 -8.28
N TRP A 405 -5.09 -20.09 -7.60
CA TRP A 405 -4.92 -21.43 -8.16
C TRP A 405 -6.21 -22.05 -8.73
N LYS A 406 -7.39 -21.53 -8.38
CA LYS A 406 -8.70 -21.98 -8.93
C LYS A 406 -9.00 -21.48 -10.34
N TRP A 407 -8.31 -20.44 -10.79
CA TRP A 407 -8.56 -19.79 -12.08
C TRP A 407 -8.36 -20.73 -13.29
N ASN A 408 -7.43 -21.70 -13.20
CA ASN A 408 -7.06 -22.56 -14.33
C ASN A 408 -8.06 -23.69 -14.61
N GLU A 409 -9.12 -23.85 -13.81
CA GLU A 409 -10.17 -24.85 -14.02
C GLU A 409 -11.36 -24.29 -14.85
N ARG A 410 -11.24 -23.06 -15.38
CA ARG A 410 -12.35 -22.30 -16.00
C ARG A 410 -12.08 -21.77 -17.42
N LEU A 411 -10.92 -22.09 -17.99
CA LEU A 411 -10.52 -21.80 -19.37
C LEU A 411 -10.23 -23.11 -20.10
#